data_AF-A0A2S2PDD6-F1
#
_entry.id   AF-A0A2S2PDD6-F1
#
_cell.length_a   1.000
_cell.length_b   1.000
_cell.length_c   1.000
_cell.angle_alpha   90.00
_cell.angle_beta   90.00
_cell.angle_gamma   90.00
#
_symmetry.space_group_name_H-M   'P 1'
#
loop_
_entity.id
_entity.type
_entity.pdbx_description
1 polymer ?
#
loop_
_entity_poly.entity_id
_entity_poly.type
_entity_poly.pdbx_seq_one_letter_code
_entity_poly.pdbx_strand_id
1 'polypeptide(L)'
;MGSVAEFKKLFEKFLQENKCPTGEIVKKKYYFPVDQLKTIYTSMLTTTNIQWSQFQQLLTNYVEYLDFCYYSWECFSSIVQHLNTDKTNVYMFTNLLGFIKIPTEKKEDDKFLFKNNKRPQFKYNFEQLKTWVTVVWDDMKPFMLSNIKIRREMLTLLIEKMLMHLNNPLVTADFLMDSLDTPGPIAILGLQGIFILVKDYNLECPNIYGKLYNFFTTDMFNYRYKTRLFYLADIFLRSTHLPELLVAAFVKRMARLSLIAPPTDIQIMAAFIGNLLIRHPPLKVLIQSDSVVGSDPYIFEEKDPLKSNALNSSLWELVSLKQHILPKVGKSVNFLFKKLPQVEWDMSELLDNSYESIIDEEYKTDFQKVSLTYE
;
A
#
# COMPACT_ATOMS: atom_id res chain seq x y z
N MET A 1 12.13 33.22 -14.32
CA MET A 1 11.85 32.08 -15.21
C MET A 1 12.96 31.08 -15.01
N GLY A 2 12.78 30.15 -14.06
CA GLY A 2 13.84 29.23 -13.63
C GLY A 2 14.15 28.19 -14.70
N SER A 3 15.36 28.20 -15.25
CA SER A 3 15.83 27.13 -16.15
C SER A 3 16.55 26.04 -15.34
N VAL A 4 16.55 24.80 -15.85
CA VAL A 4 17.34 23.68 -15.27
C VAL A 4 18.83 24.06 -15.12
N ALA A 5 19.33 24.94 -15.99
CA ALA A 5 20.70 25.43 -15.95
C ALA A 5 20.96 26.35 -14.73
N GLU A 6 20.01 27.20 -14.36
CA GLU A 6 20.09 28.00 -13.13
C GLU A 6 20.07 27.12 -11.88
N PHE A 7 19.22 26.09 -11.91
CA PHE A 7 19.16 25.12 -10.84
C PHE A 7 20.49 24.36 -10.68
N LYS A 8 21.08 23.86 -11.79
CA LYS A 8 22.40 23.23 -11.77
C LYS A 8 23.47 24.17 -11.20
N LYS A 9 23.47 25.45 -11.56
CA LYS A 9 24.40 26.44 -11.01
C LYS A 9 24.20 26.66 -9.50
N LEU A 10 22.97 26.75 -9.02
CA LEU A 10 22.68 26.87 -7.59
C LEU A 10 23.14 25.63 -6.82
N PHE A 11 22.91 24.44 -7.39
CA PHE A 11 23.33 23.18 -6.78
C PHE A 11 24.85 23.00 -6.83
N GLU A 12 25.53 23.41 -7.91
CA GLU A 12 26.98 23.45 -8.00
C GLU A 12 27.58 24.41 -6.96
N LYS A 13 26.96 25.58 -6.74
CA LYS A 13 27.38 26.52 -5.69
C LYS A 13 27.22 25.91 -4.29
N PHE A 14 26.12 25.18 -4.05
CA PHE A 14 25.91 24.41 -2.82
C PHE A 14 27.00 23.35 -2.61
N LEU A 15 27.40 22.63 -3.66
CA LEU A 15 28.51 21.66 -3.58
C LEU A 15 29.88 22.33 -3.35
N GLN A 16 30.08 23.53 -3.91
CA GLN A 16 31.32 24.31 -3.71
C GLN A 16 31.52 24.75 -2.27
N GLU A 17 30.45 24.83 -1.47
CA GLU A 17 30.56 25.13 -0.03
C GLU A 17 31.33 24.08 0.77
N ASN A 18 31.43 22.86 0.24
CA ASN A 18 32.28 21.82 0.82
C ASN A 18 33.76 22.23 0.78
N LYS A 19 34.15 22.99 -0.25
CA LYS A 19 35.52 23.51 -0.44
C LYS A 19 35.71 24.88 0.21
N CYS A 20 34.72 25.78 0.08
CA CYS A 20 34.78 27.16 0.58
C CYS A 20 33.47 27.53 1.31
N PRO A 21 33.35 27.29 2.62
CA PRO A 21 32.13 27.56 3.38
C PRO A 21 31.92 29.08 3.55
N THR A 22 30.75 29.60 3.16
CA THR A 22 30.45 31.04 3.16
C THR A 22 29.62 31.53 4.37
N GLY A 23 29.01 30.62 5.14
CA GLY A 23 28.21 30.98 6.33
C GLY A 23 29.02 31.31 7.59
N GLU A 24 28.38 31.86 8.63
CA GLU A 24 28.98 32.08 9.95
C GLU A 24 29.53 30.77 10.53
N ILE A 25 30.84 30.59 10.45
CA ILE A 25 31.51 29.33 10.80
C ILE A 25 31.60 29.21 12.32
N VAL A 26 30.54 28.73 12.95
CA VAL A 26 30.60 28.31 14.36
C VAL A 26 31.46 27.06 14.45
N LYS A 27 32.74 27.20 14.82
CA LYS A 27 33.75 26.12 14.92
C LYS A 27 33.32 24.88 15.74
N LYS A 28 32.22 24.95 16.49
CA LYS A 28 31.71 23.90 17.39
C LYS A 28 30.66 22.94 16.80
N LYS A 29 30.16 23.16 15.57
CA LYS A 29 29.11 22.30 14.96
C LYS A 29 29.56 21.70 13.60
N TYR A 30 28.96 20.56 13.23
CA TYR A 30 29.09 20.02 11.87
C TYR A 30 28.51 21.03 10.89
N TYR A 31 29.19 21.25 9.77
CA TYR A 31 28.79 22.24 8.78
C TYR A 31 27.98 21.59 7.68
N PHE A 32 26.74 22.04 7.52
CA PHE A 32 25.91 21.74 6.37
C PHE A 32 25.09 22.99 6.03
N PRO A 33 25.05 23.44 4.76
CA PRO A 33 24.38 24.69 4.41
C PRO A 33 22.88 24.49 4.17
N VAL A 34 22.14 24.36 5.27
CA VAL A 34 20.69 24.11 5.29
C VAL A 34 19.92 25.22 4.58
N ASP A 35 20.29 26.50 4.76
CA ASP A 35 19.57 27.62 4.13
C ASP A 35 19.70 27.62 2.60
N GLN A 36 20.86 27.22 2.08
CA GLN A 36 21.05 27.10 0.64
C GLN A 36 20.26 25.92 0.08
N LEU A 37 20.27 24.79 0.77
CA LEU A 37 19.46 23.63 0.38
C LEU A 37 17.96 23.95 0.43
N LYS A 38 17.50 24.67 1.45
CA LYS A 38 16.12 25.16 1.55
C LYS A 38 15.76 26.06 0.37
N THR A 39 16.63 27.01 0.03
CA THR A 39 16.44 27.90 -1.13
C THR A 39 16.38 27.13 -2.45
N ILE A 40 17.22 26.11 -2.59
CA ILE A 40 17.21 25.19 -3.73
C ILE A 40 15.85 24.50 -3.83
N TYR A 41 15.36 23.87 -2.75
CA TYR A 41 14.06 23.21 -2.76
C TYR A 41 12.89 24.18 -3.01
N THR A 42 12.84 25.34 -2.38
CA THR A 42 11.77 26.32 -2.62
C THR A 42 11.77 26.83 -4.06
N SER A 43 12.94 27.03 -4.66
CA SER A 43 13.05 27.38 -6.08
C SER A 43 12.57 26.26 -7.00
N MET A 44 12.80 24.99 -6.65
CA MET A 44 12.24 23.85 -7.39
C MET A 44 10.71 23.88 -7.35
N LEU A 45 10.14 24.04 -6.16
CA LEU A 45 8.70 23.94 -5.94
C LEU A 45 7.89 25.10 -6.56
N THR A 46 8.51 26.26 -6.76
CA THR A 46 7.88 27.43 -7.39
C THR A 46 8.03 27.46 -8.92
N THR A 47 8.86 26.59 -9.49
CA THR A 47 9.11 26.58 -10.94
C THR A 47 8.04 25.76 -11.68
N THR A 48 7.31 26.41 -12.59
CA THR A 48 6.19 25.80 -13.33
C THR A 48 6.58 24.95 -14.54
N ASN A 49 7.77 25.17 -15.11
CA ASN A 49 8.16 24.62 -16.42
C ASN A 49 9.08 23.39 -16.37
N ILE A 50 9.41 22.86 -15.19
CA ILE A 50 10.37 21.76 -15.05
C ILE A 50 9.64 20.47 -14.64
N GLN A 51 9.89 19.38 -15.38
CA GLN A 51 9.37 18.06 -15.04
C GLN A 51 10.17 17.44 -13.87
N TRP A 52 9.46 16.69 -13.02
CA TRP A 52 10.05 15.95 -11.89
C TRP A 52 11.25 15.07 -12.29
N SER A 53 11.22 14.44 -13.47
CA SER A 53 12.28 13.56 -13.98
C SER A 53 13.67 14.22 -14.02
N GLN A 54 13.73 15.50 -14.39
CA GLN A 54 14.98 16.24 -14.48
C GLN A 54 15.57 16.52 -13.10
N PHE A 55 14.72 16.84 -12.12
CA PHE A 55 15.14 16.98 -10.72
C PHE A 55 15.57 15.65 -10.11
N GLN A 56 14.84 14.59 -10.41
CA GLN A 56 15.17 13.25 -9.94
C GLN A 56 16.58 12.84 -10.39
N GLN A 57 16.92 13.02 -11.68
CA GLN A 57 18.26 12.71 -12.20
C GLN A 57 19.36 13.50 -11.48
N LEU A 58 19.13 14.77 -11.17
CA LEU A 58 20.11 15.60 -10.46
C LEU A 58 20.33 15.15 -9.03
N LEU A 59 19.26 14.77 -8.34
CA LEU A 59 19.32 14.37 -6.94
C LEU A 59 19.74 12.90 -6.74
N THR A 60 19.61 12.04 -7.75
CA THR A 60 19.84 10.58 -7.65
C THR A 60 21.19 10.23 -7.02
N ASN A 61 22.27 10.89 -7.45
CA ASN A 61 23.60 10.63 -6.94
C ASN A 61 23.79 11.07 -5.49
N TYR A 62 22.91 11.93 -4.97
CA TYR A 62 23.05 12.54 -3.65
C TYR A 62 22.17 11.90 -2.57
N VAL A 63 21.13 11.15 -2.96
CA VAL A 63 20.24 10.43 -2.03
C VAL A 63 20.94 9.23 -1.34
N GLU A 64 22.18 8.92 -1.73
CA GLU A 64 23.03 7.97 -1.00
C GLU A 64 23.71 8.59 0.24
N TYR A 65 23.85 9.91 0.31
CA TYR A 65 24.58 10.55 1.42
C TYR A 65 23.67 10.79 2.63
N LEU A 66 24.11 10.33 3.80
CA LEU A 66 23.29 10.35 5.01
C LEU A 66 23.04 11.77 5.53
N ASP A 67 24.05 12.64 5.51
CA ASP A 67 23.90 14.04 5.91
C ASP A 67 22.95 14.79 4.99
N PHE A 68 23.04 14.57 3.68
CA PHE A 68 22.11 15.13 2.71
C PHE A 68 20.67 14.74 3.04
N CYS A 69 20.38 13.43 3.17
CA CYS A 69 19.04 12.96 3.52
C CYS A 69 18.55 13.51 4.86
N TYR A 70 19.40 13.55 5.89
CA TYR A 70 19.03 14.05 7.21
C TYR A 70 18.63 15.55 7.17
N TYR A 71 19.49 16.39 6.61
CA TYR A 71 19.22 17.84 6.53
C TYR A 71 18.13 18.20 5.51
N SER A 72 17.87 17.34 4.52
CA SER A 72 16.69 17.50 3.66
C SER A 72 15.39 17.46 4.46
N TRP A 73 15.26 16.59 5.46
CA TRP A 73 14.06 16.53 6.31
C TRP A 73 13.90 17.77 7.20
N GLU A 74 15.01 18.39 7.64
CA GLU A 74 15.00 19.71 8.29
C GLU A 74 14.43 20.78 7.35
N CYS A 75 14.87 20.78 6.08
CA CYS A 75 14.34 21.69 5.08
C CYS A 75 12.84 21.42 4.83
N PHE A 76 12.40 20.17 4.75
CA PHE A 76 10.99 19.83 4.50
C PHE A 76 10.08 20.30 5.62
N SER A 77 10.47 20.09 6.88
CA SER A 77 9.72 20.59 8.03
C SER A 77 9.57 22.11 8.01
N SER A 78 10.55 22.84 7.48
CA SER A 78 10.47 24.29 7.34
C SER A 78 9.70 24.75 6.10
N ILE A 79 9.71 23.96 5.02
CA ILE A 79 9.04 24.29 3.75
C ILE A 79 7.54 24.04 3.86
N VAL A 80 7.14 22.93 4.49
CA VAL A 80 5.74 22.51 4.60
C VAL A 80 4.87 23.57 5.28
N GLN A 81 5.41 24.24 6.31
CA GLN A 81 4.76 25.33 7.06
C GLN A 81 4.46 26.58 6.21
N HIS A 82 5.14 26.73 5.06
CA HIS A 82 4.98 27.86 4.15
C HIS A 82 4.44 27.43 2.77
N LEU A 83 3.98 26.18 2.64
CA LEU A 83 3.37 25.72 1.40
C LEU A 83 2.06 26.46 1.14
N ASN A 84 1.90 26.92 -0.09
CA ASN A 84 0.67 27.53 -0.57
C ASN A 84 0.36 26.96 -1.95
N THR A 85 -0.86 26.43 -2.14
CA THR A 85 -1.33 25.84 -3.40
C THR A 85 -1.19 26.77 -4.60
N ASP A 86 -1.27 28.09 -4.39
CA ASP A 86 -1.24 29.09 -5.47
C ASP A 86 0.18 29.34 -6.00
N LYS A 87 1.19 29.10 -5.17
CA LYS A 87 2.59 29.46 -5.46
C LYS A 87 3.52 28.26 -5.56
N THR A 88 3.13 27.12 -5.00
CA THR A 88 3.99 25.95 -4.87
C THR A 88 3.33 24.70 -5.44
N ASN A 89 4.10 23.93 -6.19
CA ASN A 89 3.66 22.64 -6.71
C ASN A 89 3.72 21.58 -5.61
N VAL A 90 2.62 21.46 -4.85
CA VAL A 90 2.51 20.50 -3.73
C VAL A 90 2.70 19.05 -4.21
N TYR A 91 2.31 18.71 -5.45
CA TYR A 91 2.55 17.39 -6.01
C TYR A 91 4.04 17.11 -6.29
N MET A 92 4.80 18.13 -6.69
CA MET A 92 6.25 17.99 -6.79
C MET A 92 6.88 17.80 -5.40
N PHE A 93 6.36 18.48 -4.38
CA PHE A 93 6.80 18.27 -3.00
C PHE A 93 6.53 16.84 -2.53
N THR A 94 5.35 16.26 -2.79
CA THR A 94 5.05 14.86 -2.43
C THR A 94 6.00 13.87 -3.11
N ASN A 95 6.34 14.09 -4.38
CA ASN A 95 7.30 13.25 -5.09
C ASN A 95 8.70 13.36 -4.49
N LEU A 96 9.07 14.57 -4.05
CA LEU A 96 10.34 14.84 -3.42
C LEU A 96 10.46 14.16 -2.05
N LEU A 97 9.40 14.21 -1.23
CA LEU A 97 9.30 13.44 0.02
C LEU A 97 9.45 11.93 -0.25
N GLY A 98 8.82 11.43 -1.31
CA GLY A 98 8.92 10.03 -1.70
C GLY A 98 10.29 9.61 -2.22
N PHE A 99 11.05 10.54 -2.80
CA PHE A 99 12.36 10.27 -3.37
C PHE A 99 13.48 10.23 -2.33
N ILE A 100 13.45 11.15 -1.35
CA ILE A 100 14.49 11.22 -0.33
C ILE A 100 14.24 10.15 0.73
N LYS A 101 15.26 9.35 1.03
CA LYS A 101 15.20 8.33 2.07
C LYS A 101 15.08 8.99 3.44
N ILE A 102 14.27 8.41 4.33
CA ILE A 102 14.36 8.73 5.75
C ILE A 102 15.57 7.96 6.25
N PRO A 103 16.66 8.63 6.66
CA PRO A 103 17.82 7.92 7.16
C PRO A 103 17.42 7.11 8.41
N THR A 104 17.78 5.85 8.43
CA THR A 104 17.75 5.02 9.64
C THR A 104 19.07 5.20 10.40
N GLU A 105 19.24 4.56 11.55
CA GLU A 105 20.48 4.63 12.35
C GLU A 105 21.76 4.55 11.51
N LYS A 106 22.82 5.22 11.99
CA LYS A 106 24.13 5.24 11.33
C LYS A 106 24.67 3.82 11.15
N LYS A 107 25.02 3.48 9.91
CA LYS A 107 25.79 2.31 9.55
C LYS A 107 27.26 2.69 9.37
N GLU A 108 28.17 1.75 9.61
CA GLU A 108 29.62 1.98 9.48
C GLU A 108 30.02 2.43 8.05
N ASP A 109 29.24 2.04 7.04
CA ASP A 109 29.47 2.33 5.62
C ASP A 109 28.87 3.67 5.12
N ASP A 110 28.28 4.49 6.00
CA ASP A 110 27.56 5.68 5.55
C ASP A 110 28.47 6.72 4.89
N LYS A 111 28.09 7.10 3.67
CA LYS A 111 28.73 8.19 2.92
C LYS A 111 28.18 9.53 3.42
N PHE A 112 29.05 10.52 3.53
CA PHE A 112 28.68 11.90 3.87
C PHE A 112 29.12 12.83 2.74
N LEU A 113 28.24 13.74 2.36
CA LEU A 113 28.47 14.72 1.30
C LEU A 113 29.45 15.82 1.76
N PHE A 114 29.33 16.27 3.01
CA PHE A 114 30.16 17.32 3.59
C PHE A 114 31.15 16.78 4.65
N LYS A 115 32.22 16.11 4.23
CA LYS A 115 33.29 15.68 5.14
C LYS A 115 34.38 16.75 5.26
N ASN A 116 34.63 17.23 6.49
CA ASN A 116 35.81 18.05 6.77
C ASN A 116 36.55 17.54 8.02
N ASN A 117 37.79 17.08 7.83
CA ASN A 117 38.62 16.50 8.88
C ASN A 117 38.95 17.48 10.03
N LYS A 118 38.81 18.79 9.80
CA LYS A 118 39.08 19.83 10.81
C LYS A 118 37.88 20.16 11.70
N ARG A 119 36.74 19.48 11.51
CA ARG A 119 35.45 19.80 12.14
C ARG A 119 34.89 18.61 12.93
N PRO A 120 34.02 18.86 13.92
CA PRO A 120 33.35 17.78 14.64
C PRO A 120 32.56 16.90 13.67
N GLN A 121 32.54 15.60 13.96
CA GLN A 121 31.83 14.61 13.15
C GLN A 121 30.32 14.86 13.18
N PHE A 122 29.64 14.47 12.09
CA PHE A 122 28.19 14.52 11.98
C PHE A 122 27.54 13.81 13.17
N LYS A 123 26.57 14.45 13.82
CA LYS A 123 25.78 13.86 14.91
C LYS A 123 24.36 13.61 14.39
N TYR A 124 23.99 12.34 14.36
CA TYR A 124 22.65 11.92 13.99
C TYR A 124 21.73 12.04 15.22
N ASN A 125 20.66 12.84 15.14
CA ASN A 125 19.66 12.93 16.19
C ASN A 125 18.34 12.33 15.71
N PHE A 126 18.03 11.14 16.20
CA PHE A 126 16.84 10.39 15.81
C PHE A 126 15.54 11.06 16.26
N GLU A 127 15.51 11.61 17.48
CA GLU A 127 14.30 12.27 18.02
C GLU A 127 13.96 13.52 17.20
N GLN A 128 14.98 14.29 16.82
CA GLN A 128 14.80 15.47 16.00
C GLN A 128 14.29 15.11 14.59
N LEU A 129 14.82 14.05 13.97
CA LEU A 129 14.30 13.55 12.70
C LEU A 129 12.82 13.16 12.82
N LYS A 130 12.45 12.44 13.89
CA LYS A 130 11.04 12.09 14.13
C LYS A 130 10.14 13.32 14.26
N THR A 131 10.62 14.37 14.93
CA THR A 131 9.87 15.63 15.03
C THR A 131 9.64 16.26 13.66
N TRP A 132 10.65 16.31 12.80
CA TRP A 132 10.52 16.86 11.44
C TRP A 132 9.57 16.03 10.58
N VAL A 133 9.68 14.70 10.61
CA VAL A 133 8.78 13.80 9.86
C VAL A 133 7.33 13.96 10.33
N THR A 134 7.11 14.12 11.65
CA THR A 134 5.79 14.34 12.23
C THR A 134 5.20 15.69 11.80
N VAL A 135 5.99 16.77 11.84
CA VAL A 135 5.58 18.10 11.35
C VAL A 135 5.21 18.04 9.86
N VAL A 136 6.03 17.39 9.03
CA VAL A 136 5.74 17.21 7.59
C VAL A 136 4.44 16.45 7.38
N TRP A 137 4.19 15.39 8.15
CA TRP A 137 2.94 14.65 8.06
C TRP A 137 1.72 15.49 8.43
N ASP A 138 1.78 16.18 9.57
CA ASP A 138 0.66 16.96 10.11
C ASP A 138 0.32 18.16 9.22
N ASP A 139 1.34 18.91 8.78
CA ASP A 139 1.13 20.10 7.94
C ASP A 139 0.72 19.72 6.49
N MET A 140 0.92 18.48 6.06
CA MET A 140 0.42 17.99 4.77
C MET A 140 -1.07 17.61 4.80
N LYS A 141 -1.69 17.44 5.98
CA LYS A 141 -3.10 17.01 6.12
C LYS A 141 -4.11 17.86 5.33
N PRO A 142 -4.05 19.21 5.34
CA PRO A 142 -4.99 20.03 4.57
C PRO A 142 -4.94 19.73 3.07
N PHE A 143 -3.74 19.54 2.52
CA PHE A 143 -3.55 19.24 1.10
C PHE A 143 -4.02 17.83 0.73
N MET A 144 -3.86 16.87 1.65
CA MET A 144 -4.41 15.52 1.49
C MET A 144 -5.95 15.54 1.49
N LEU A 145 -6.57 16.38 2.31
CA LEU A 145 -8.02 16.53 2.33
C LEU A 145 -8.54 17.14 1.03
N SER A 146 -7.86 18.15 0.48
CA SER A 146 -8.29 18.83 -0.76
C SER A 146 -8.00 18.06 -2.06
N ASN A 147 -6.97 17.21 -2.12
CA ASN A 147 -6.54 16.57 -3.36
C ASN A 147 -6.34 15.06 -3.23
N ILE A 148 -7.17 14.30 -3.96
CA ILE A 148 -7.20 12.83 -3.91
C ILE A 148 -5.89 12.17 -4.38
N LYS A 149 -5.17 12.78 -5.33
CA LYS A 149 -3.88 12.26 -5.82
C LYS A 149 -2.82 12.41 -4.74
N ILE A 150 -2.75 13.58 -4.12
CA ILE A 150 -1.82 13.87 -3.00
C ILE A 150 -2.12 12.95 -1.82
N ARG A 151 -3.41 12.78 -1.46
CA ARG A 151 -3.84 11.84 -0.42
C ARG A 151 -3.32 10.43 -0.66
N ARG A 152 -3.50 9.92 -1.88
CA ARG A 152 -3.05 8.57 -2.25
C ARG A 152 -1.54 8.42 -2.13
N GLU A 153 -0.75 9.34 -2.69
CA GLU A 153 0.71 9.27 -2.63
C GLU A 153 1.20 9.38 -1.18
N MET A 154 0.67 10.32 -0.40
CA MET A 154 1.05 10.48 1.01
C MET A 154 0.67 9.27 1.86
N LEU A 155 -0.46 8.61 1.61
CA LEU A 155 -0.82 7.36 2.29
C LEU A 155 0.16 6.23 1.95
N THR A 156 0.58 6.10 0.69
CA THR A 156 1.63 5.16 0.29
C THR A 156 2.93 5.46 1.03
N LEU A 157 3.35 6.73 1.08
CA LEU A 157 4.56 7.16 1.80
C LEU A 157 4.47 6.94 3.30
N LEU A 158 3.30 7.13 3.90
CA LEU A 158 3.06 6.85 5.30
C LEU A 158 3.36 5.37 5.59
N ILE A 159 2.70 4.48 4.85
CA ILE A 159 2.74 3.04 5.05
C ILE A 159 4.14 2.47 4.80
N GLU A 160 4.82 2.93 3.75
CA GLU A 160 6.10 2.35 3.32
C GLU A 160 7.30 2.95 4.06
N LYS A 161 7.20 4.20 4.54
CA LYS A 161 8.37 4.95 5.03
C LYS A 161 8.12 5.68 6.35
N MET A 162 7.07 6.49 6.45
CA MET A 162 6.98 7.47 7.55
C MET A 162 6.51 6.86 8.87
N LEU A 163 5.68 5.80 8.86
CA LEU A 163 4.96 5.33 10.05
C LEU A 163 5.89 4.98 11.22
N MET A 164 7.04 4.34 10.97
CA MET A 164 8.04 4.00 12.00
C MET A 164 8.86 5.20 12.51
N HIS A 165 8.78 6.34 11.84
CA HIS A 165 9.52 7.56 12.13
C HIS A 165 8.62 8.70 12.64
N LEU A 166 7.34 8.43 12.92
CA LEU A 166 6.49 9.39 13.62
C LEU A 166 6.78 9.38 15.13
N ASN A 167 6.57 10.52 15.79
CA ASN A 167 6.66 10.61 17.25
C ASN A 167 5.62 9.71 17.93
N ASN A 168 4.39 9.72 17.42
CA ASN A 168 3.31 8.84 17.86
C ASN A 168 2.50 8.37 16.64
N PRO A 169 2.75 7.13 16.15
CA PRO A 169 2.04 6.59 14.98
C PRO A 169 0.53 6.44 15.18
N LEU A 170 0.05 6.27 16.42
CA LEU A 170 -1.38 6.11 16.73
C LEU A 170 -2.21 7.35 16.37
N VAL A 171 -1.61 8.54 16.33
CA VAL A 171 -2.29 9.79 15.92
C VAL A 171 -2.75 9.73 14.46
N THR A 172 -2.19 8.83 13.65
CA THR A 172 -2.62 8.63 12.26
C THR A 172 -3.88 7.78 12.13
N ALA A 173 -4.33 7.12 13.21
CA ALA A 173 -5.47 6.20 13.18
C ALA A 173 -6.75 6.87 12.67
N ASP A 174 -7.09 8.06 13.18
CA ASP A 174 -8.30 8.78 12.76
C ASP A 174 -8.26 9.10 11.26
N PHE A 175 -7.13 9.60 10.76
CA PHE A 175 -6.96 9.89 9.34
C PHE A 175 -7.02 8.64 8.45
N LEU A 176 -6.47 7.52 8.92
CA LEU A 176 -6.54 6.24 8.22
C LEU A 176 -7.98 5.69 8.22
N MET A 177 -8.72 5.88 9.31
CA MET A 177 -10.13 5.52 9.42
C MET A 177 -11.00 6.34 8.48
N ASP A 178 -10.80 7.67 8.42
CA ASP A 178 -11.47 8.54 7.45
C ASP A 178 -11.14 8.14 5.99
N SER A 179 -9.93 7.65 5.77
CA SER A 179 -9.50 7.15 4.46
C SER A 179 -10.24 5.87 4.05
N LEU A 180 -10.73 5.06 5.00
CA LEU A 180 -11.53 3.87 4.69
C LEU A 180 -12.89 4.21 4.08
N ASP A 181 -13.45 5.37 4.43
CA ASP A 181 -14.76 5.79 3.92
C ASP A 181 -14.68 6.30 2.47
N THR A 182 -13.46 6.52 1.94
CA THR A 182 -13.24 6.95 0.55
C THR A 182 -13.08 5.73 -0.36
N PRO A 183 -14.02 5.44 -1.29
CA PRO A 183 -13.96 4.23 -2.10
C PRO A 183 -12.72 4.17 -3.01
N GLY A 184 -12.31 2.95 -3.35
CA GLY A 184 -11.21 2.67 -4.26
C GLY A 184 -9.84 2.53 -3.58
N PRO A 185 -8.73 2.94 -4.26
CA PRO A 185 -7.36 2.72 -3.77
C PRO A 185 -7.05 3.28 -2.37
N ILE A 186 -7.67 4.40 -2.01
CA ILE A 186 -7.40 5.11 -0.76
C ILE A 186 -7.87 4.30 0.44
N ALA A 187 -9.06 3.70 0.37
CA ALA A 187 -9.54 2.83 1.43
C ALA A 187 -8.69 1.57 1.61
N ILE A 188 -8.15 0.99 0.52
CA ILE A 188 -7.23 -0.16 0.63
C ILE A 188 -5.91 0.24 1.31
N LEU A 189 -5.37 1.42 0.98
CA LEU A 189 -4.19 1.97 1.65
C LEU A 189 -4.49 2.27 3.13
N GLY A 190 -5.62 2.89 3.43
CA GLY A 190 -6.09 3.14 4.80
C GLY A 190 -6.17 1.85 5.62
N LEU A 191 -6.73 0.79 5.02
CA LEU A 191 -6.86 -0.52 5.64
C LEU A 191 -5.49 -1.13 5.97
N GLN A 192 -4.51 -0.99 5.08
CA GLN A 192 -3.15 -1.42 5.39
C GLN A 192 -2.51 -0.61 6.50
N GLY A 193 -2.69 0.72 6.51
CA GLY A 193 -2.18 1.55 7.59
C GLY A 193 -2.75 1.11 8.94
N ILE A 194 -4.05 0.88 9.02
CA ILE A 194 -4.71 0.37 10.23
C ILE A 194 -4.19 -1.03 10.59
N PHE A 195 -3.99 -1.91 9.61
CA PHE A 195 -3.40 -3.23 9.87
C PHE A 195 -2.03 -3.12 10.57
N ILE A 196 -1.16 -2.22 10.09
CA ILE A 196 0.15 -1.98 10.71
C ILE A 196 -0.04 -1.44 12.13
N LEU A 197 -0.97 -0.51 12.36
CA LEU A 197 -1.25 0.01 13.70
C LEU A 197 -1.81 -1.05 14.65
N VAL A 198 -2.69 -1.93 14.18
CA VAL A 198 -3.24 -3.05 14.97
C VAL A 198 -2.14 -4.05 15.32
N LYS A 199 -1.31 -4.41 14.33
CA LYS A 199 -0.28 -5.45 14.48
C LYS A 199 0.92 -4.97 15.30
N ASP A 200 1.48 -3.82 14.97
CA ASP A 200 2.78 -3.37 15.49
C ASP A 200 2.64 -2.37 16.65
N TYR A 201 1.48 -1.71 16.76
CA TYR A 201 1.21 -0.67 17.77
C TYR A 201 0.01 -1.00 18.68
N ASN A 202 -0.55 -2.22 18.59
CA ASN A 202 -1.67 -2.71 19.39
C ASN A 202 -2.89 -1.78 19.39
N LEU A 203 -3.19 -1.15 18.24
CA LEU A 203 -4.39 -0.32 18.11
C LEU A 203 -5.66 -1.19 18.23
N GLU A 204 -6.53 -0.84 19.16
CA GLU A 204 -7.87 -1.44 19.26
C GLU A 204 -8.81 -0.79 18.24
N CYS A 205 -8.99 -1.43 17.08
CA CYS A 205 -9.97 -0.98 16.09
C CYS A 205 -11.28 -1.76 16.26
N PRO A 206 -12.36 -1.14 16.78
CA PRO A 206 -13.65 -1.80 16.85
C PRO A 206 -14.14 -2.14 15.44
N ASN A 207 -14.68 -3.36 15.28
CA ASN A 207 -15.29 -3.84 14.04
C ASN A 207 -14.39 -3.79 12.79
N ILE A 208 -13.07 -4.02 12.93
CA ILE A 208 -12.15 -4.08 11.78
C ILE A 208 -12.60 -5.11 10.72
N TYR A 209 -13.17 -6.24 11.15
CA TYR A 209 -13.65 -7.28 10.25
C TYR A 209 -14.92 -6.89 9.51
N GLY A 210 -15.85 -6.14 10.12
CA GLY A 210 -16.99 -5.59 9.40
C GLY A 210 -16.55 -4.57 8.34
N LYS A 211 -15.55 -3.73 8.66
CA LYS A 211 -14.95 -2.84 7.66
C LYS A 211 -14.32 -3.64 6.51
N LEU A 212 -13.49 -4.64 6.82
CA LEU A 212 -12.88 -5.53 5.83
C LEU A 212 -13.93 -6.23 4.97
N TYR A 213 -15.00 -6.73 5.57
CA TYR A 213 -16.11 -7.41 4.89
C TYR A 213 -16.78 -6.51 3.86
N ASN A 214 -16.89 -5.21 4.15
CA ASN A 214 -17.49 -4.22 3.25
C ASN A 214 -16.59 -3.80 2.08
N PHE A 215 -15.32 -4.21 2.04
CA PHE A 215 -14.47 -4.05 0.85
C PHE A 215 -14.78 -5.08 -0.24
N PHE A 216 -15.37 -6.22 0.13
CA PHE A 216 -15.76 -7.26 -0.80
C PHE A 216 -17.09 -6.88 -1.47
N THR A 217 -17.02 -5.99 -2.45
CA THR A 217 -18.16 -5.56 -3.28
C THR A 217 -17.87 -5.87 -4.75
N THR A 218 -18.87 -5.67 -5.61
CA THR A 218 -18.73 -5.84 -7.07
C THR A 218 -17.67 -4.91 -7.68
N ASP A 219 -17.47 -3.74 -7.07
CA ASP A 219 -16.51 -2.74 -7.55
C ASP A 219 -15.05 -3.14 -7.31
N MET A 220 -14.82 -4.10 -6.40
CA MET A 220 -13.48 -4.59 -6.05
C MET A 220 -12.69 -5.07 -7.27
N PHE A 221 -13.35 -5.69 -8.24
CA PHE A 221 -12.69 -6.26 -9.43
C PHE A 221 -12.05 -5.20 -10.34
N ASN A 222 -12.55 -3.96 -10.27
CA ASN A 222 -12.04 -2.82 -11.03
C ASN A 222 -10.89 -2.09 -10.31
N TYR A 223 -10.60 -2.45 -9.05
CA TYR A 223 -9.56 -1.79 -8.30
C TYR A 223 -8.18 -2.27 -8.73
N ARG A 224 -7.32 -1.31 -9.09
CA ARG A 224 -5.90 -1.55 -9.40
C ARG A 224 -5.14 -2.28 -8.28
N TYR A 225 -5.62 -2.14 -7.04
CA TYR A 225 -4.98 -2.71 -5.84
C TYR A 225 -5.75 -3.92 -5.27
N LYS A 226 -6.60 -4.59 -6.04
CA LYS A 226 -7.36 -5.78 -5.58
C LYS A 226 -6.46 -6.90 -5.04
N THR A 227 -5.29 -7.11 -5.65
CA THR A 227 -4.29 -8.08 -5.20
C THR A 227 -3.83 -7.81 -3.76
N ARG A 228 -3.62 -6.54 -3.45
CA ARG A 228 -3.23 -6.06 -2.11
C ARG A 228 -4.35 -6.27 -1.10
N LEU A 229 -5.61 -6.07 -1.50
CA LEU A 229 -6.77 -6.36 -0.66
C LEU A 229 -6.86 -7.85 -0.30
N PHE A 230 -6.72 -8.75 -1.27
CA PHE A 230 -6.72 -10.20 -1.01
C PHE A 230 -5.57 -10.60 -0.08
N TYR A 231 -4.35 -10.08 -0.32
CA TYR A 231 -3.21 -10.32 0.56
C TYR A 231 -3.48 -9.88 2.01
N LEU A 232 -4.00 -8.66 2.21
CA LEU A 232 -4.35 -8.16 3.54
C LEU A 232 -5.46 -8.98 4.18
N ALA A 233 -6.51 -9.33 3.43
CA ALA A 233 -7.61 -10.13 3.92
C ALA A 233 -7.14 -11.52 4.37
N ASP A 234 -6.22 -12.15 3.64
CA ASP A 234 -5.65 -13.43 4.03
C ASP A 234 -4.92 -13.33 5.37
N ILE A 235 -4.15 -12.26 5.58
CA ILE A 235 -3.47 -12.04 6.86
C ILE A 235 -4.47 -11.79 8.00
N PHE A 236 -5.49 -10.96 7.79
CA PHE A 236 -6.52 -10.70 8.81
C PHE A 236 -7.28 -11.97 9.19
N LEU A 237 -7.62 -12.81 8.21
CA LEU A 237 -8.39 -14.04 8.41
C LEU A 237 -7.55 -15.25 8.84
N ARG A 238 -6.23 -15.08 9.07
CA ARG A 238 -5.37 -16.09 9.71
C ARG A 238 -5.46 -16.08 11.24
N SER A 239 -6.13 -15.09 11.83
CA SER A 239 -6.29 -15.02 13.29
C SER A 239 -7.02 -16.26 13.84
N THR A 240 -6.48 -16.86 14.91
CA THR A 240 -7.04 -18.07 15.52
C THR A 240 -8.30 -17.83 16.35
N HIS A 241 -8.62 -16.58 16.67
CA HIS A 241 -9.73 -16.21 17.55
C HIS A 241 -10.98 -15.74 16.80
N LEU A 242 -11.09 -16.08 15.51
CA LEU A 242 -12.22 -15.66 14.68
C LEU A 242 -13.45 -16.54 14.93
N PRO A 243 -14.64 -15.94 15.17
CA PRO A 243 -15.89 -16.69 15.19
C PRO A 243 -16.16 -17.36 13.83
N GLU A 244 -16.63 -18.60 13.85
CA GLU A 244 -16.95 -19.34 12.61
C GLU A 244 -18.01 -18.64 11.76
N LEU A 245 -19.01 -18.02 12.40
CA LEU A 245 -20.03 -17.21 11.73
C LEU A 245 -19.44 -16.09 10.88
N LEU A 246 -18.38 -15.44 11.36
CA LEU A 246 -17.69 -14.37 10.66
C LEU A 246 -16.99 -14.91 9.43
N VAL A 247 -16.22 -16.00 9.58
CA VAL A 247 -15.50 -16.62 8.46
C VAL A 247 -16.47 -17.18 7.42
N ALA A 248 -17.59 -17.77 7.85
CA ALA A 248 -18.68 -18.22 6.98
C ALA A 248 -19.22 -17.07 6.11
N ALA A 249 -19.40 -15.87 6.69
CA ALA A 249 -19.85 -14.69 5.97
C ALA A 249 -18.87 -14.29 4.86
N PHE A 250 -17.56 -14.26 5.15
CA PHE A 250 -16.53 -13.99 4.14
C PHE A 250 -16.54 -15.05 3.02
N VAL A 251 -16.60 -16.34 3.37
CA VAL A 251 -16.66 -17.44 2.41
C VAL A 251 -17.86 -17.28 1.48
N LYS A 252 -19.05 -17.08 2.04
CA LYS A 252 -20.29 -16.96 1.27
C LYS A 252 -20.33 -15.68 0.41
N ARG A 253 -19.84 -14.55 0.92
CA ARG A 253 -19.72 -13.30 0.14
C ARG A 253 -18.76 -13.47 -1.04
N MET A 254 -17.58 -14.06 -0.84
CA MET A 254 -16.64 -14.34 -1.92
C MET A 254 -17.22 -15.33 -2.94
N ALA A 255 -17.91 -16.38 -2.48
CA ALA A 255 -18.59 -17.32 -3.38
C ALA A 255 -19.63 -16.60 -4.25
N ARG A 256 -20.42 -15.68 -3.69
CA ARG A 256 -21.40 -14.91 -4.47
C ARG A 256 -20.77 -13.93 -5.45
N LEU A 257 -19.72 -13.24 -5.03
CA LEU A 257 -18.95 -12.35 -5.89
C LEU A 257 -18.26 -13.09 -7.04
N SER A 258 -17.88 -14.37 -6.84
CA SER A 258 -17.25 -15.17 -7.89
C SER A 258 -18.13 -15.44 -9.11
N LEU A 259 -19.46 -15.30 -9.00
CA LEU A 259 -20.36 -15.44 -10.14
C LEU A 259 -20.23 -14.32 -11.19
N ILE A 260 -19.78 -13.15 -10.79
CA ILE A 260 -19.65 -11.95 -11.65
C ILE A 260 -18.18 -11.54 -11.85
N ALA A 261 -17.25 -12.29 -11.26
CA ALA A 261 -15.83 -11.98 -11.26
C ALA A 261 -15.16 -12.39 -12.58
N PRO A 262 -14.04 -11.73 -12.95
CA PRO A 262 -13.22 -12.20 -14.06
C PRO A 262 -12.50 -13.52 -13.70
N PRO A 263 -12.09 -14.32 -14.69
CA PRO A 263 -11.51 -15.65 -14.46
C PRO A 263 -10.32 -15.72 -13.50
N THR A 264 -9.43 -14.72 -13.52
CA THR A 264 -8.29 -14.61 -12.60
C THR A 264 -8.77 -14.55 -11.15
N ASP A 265 -9.77 -13.72 -10.91
CA ASP A 265 -10.25 -13.40 -9.56
C ASP A 265 -11.11 -14.56 -9.03
N ILE A 266 -11.80 -15.30 -9.90
CA ILE A 266 -12.48 -16.55 -9.53
C ILE A 266 -11.46 -17.56 -8.98
N GLN A 267 -10.29 -17.72 -9.62
CA GLN A 267 -9.26 -18.65 -9.15
C GLN A 267 -8.70 -18.22 -7.79
N ILE A 268 -8.40 -16.92 -7.63
CA ILE A 268 -7.94 -16.34 -6.36
C ILE A 268 -8.99 -16.59 -5.27
N MET A 269 -10.27 -16.26 -5.51
CA MET A 269 -11.34 -16.47 -4.53
C MET A 269 -11.57 -17.95 -4.23
N ALA A 270 -11.48 -18.84 -5.22
CA ALA A 270 -11.62 -20.27 -5.00
C ALA A 270 -10.51 -20.81 -4.08
N ALA A 271 -9.25 -20.45 -4.34
CA ALA A 271 -8.13 -20.82 -3.48
C ALA A 271 -8.26 -20.21 -2.08
N PHE A 272 -8.68 -18.95 -1.99
CA PHE A 272 -8.91 -18.25 -0.72
C PHE A 272 -10.00 -18.95 0.10
N ILE A 273 -11.16 -19.24 -0.50
CA ILE A 273 -12.25 -19.99 0.14
C ILE A 273 -11.73 -21.36 0.61
N GLY A 274 -10.96 -22.04 -0.24
CA GLY A 274 -10.33 -23.31 0.10
C GLY A 274 -9.43 -23.21 1.34
N ASN A 275 -8.56 -22.20 1.41
CA ASN A 275 -7.72 -21.94 2.58
C ASN A 275 -8.55 -21.68 3.84
N LEU A 276 -9.64 -20.90 3.75
CA LEU A 276 -10.54 -20.69 4.89
C LEU A 276 -11.21 -22.00 5.36
N LEU A 277 -11.59 -22.89 4.45
CA LEU A 277 -12.18 -24.19 4.78
C LEU A 277 -11.17 -25.20 5.35
N ILE A 278 -9.89 -25.05 5.00
CA ILE A 278 -8.79 -25.81 5.61
C ILE A 278 -8.57 -25.32 7.05
N ARG A 279 -8.53 -24.00 7.26
CA ARG A 279 -8.36 -23.36 8.59
C ARG A 279 -9.53 -23.59 9.53
N HIS A 280 -10.76 -23.61 9.00
CA HIS A 280 -12.00 -23.78 9.76
C HIS A 280 -12.80 -25.01 9.27
N PRO A 281 -12.42 -26.24 9.66
CA PRO A 281 -13.08 -27.47 9.22
C PRO A 281 -14.61 -27.53 9.40
N PRO A 282 -15.22 -26.93 10.45
CA PRO A 282 -16.68 -26.92 10.60
C PRO A 282 -17.42 -26.26 9.44
N LEU A 283 -16.79 -25.32 8.74
CA LEU A 283 -17.38 -24.64 7.58
C LEU A 283 -17.52 -25.53 6.35
N LYS A 284 -16.95 -26.74 6.36
CA LYS A 284 -17.15 -27.74 5.29
C LYS A 284 -18.62 -28.13 5.13
N VAL A 285 -19.45 -27.91 6.15
CA VAL A 285 -20.92 -28.07 6.06
C VAL A 285 -21.52 -27.24 4.93
N LEU A 286 -20.95 -26.07 4.60
CA LEU A 286 -21.42 -25.20 3.52
C LEU A 286 -21.28 -25.82 2.12
N ILE A 287 -20.41 -26.82 1.96
CA ILE A 287 -20.23 -27.58 0.72
C ILE A 287 -21.19 -28.78 0.65
N GLN A 288 -21.48 -29.40 1.79
CA GLN A 288 -22.13 -30.71 1.91
C GLN A 288 -23.52 -30.65 2.56
N SER A 289 -24.16 -29.48 2.61
CA SER A 289 -25.44 -29.33 3.30
C SER A 289 -26.57 -29.99 2.50
N ASP A 290 -27.06 -31.12 2.99
CA ASP A 290 -28.28 -31.78 2.50
C ASP A 290 -29.57 -31.09 3.02
N SER A 291 -29.42 -30.04 3.84
CA SER A 291 -30.45 -29.51 4.73
C SER A 291 -31.20 -28.28 4.22
N VAL A 292 -30.88 -27.72 3.05
CA VAL A 292 -31.57 -26.50 2.58
C VAL A 292 -32.80 -26.85 1.76
N VAL A 293 -33.86 -27.19 2.48
CA VAL A 293 -35.22 -27.25 1.92
C VAL A 293 -35.82 -25.85 2.06
N GLY A 294 -35.77 -25.03 1.00
CA GLY A 294 -36.38 -23.69 0.98
C GLY A 294 -35.53 -22.61 0.32
N SER A 295 -35.78 -21.35 0.69
CA SER A 295 -35.02 -20.18 0.23
C SER A 295 -33.69 -20.04 0.99
N ASP A 296 -32.63 -19.63 0.30
CA ASP A 296 -31.33 -19.32 0.90
C ASP A 296 -31.48 -18.23 1.99
N PRO A 297 -31.10 -18.49 3.26
CA PRO A 297 -31.23 -17.52 4.36
C PRO A 297 -30.15 -16.42 4.36
N TYR A 298 -29.14 -16.53 3.49
CA TYR A 298 -28.02 -15.57 3.44
C TYR A 298 -28.44 -14.20 2.92
N ILE A 299 -28.03 -13.14 3.63
CA ILE A 299 -28.32 -11.75 3.30
C ILE A 299 -27.07 -11.08 2.73
N PHE A 300 -27.03 -10.87 1.41
CA PHE A 300 -25.86 -10.31 0.72
C PHE A 300 -25.60 -8.84 1.09
N GLU A 301 -26.66 -8.03 1.24
CA GLU A 301 -26.57 -6.59 1.54
C GLU A 301 -26.21 -6.26 2.99
N GLU A 302 -26.17 -7.27 3.86
CA GLU A 302 -25.84 -7.07 5.28
C GLU A 302 -24.39 -6.61 5.43
N LYS A 303 -24.16 -5.55 6.22
CA LYS A 303 -22.82 -4.97 6.42
C LYS A 303 -22.08 -5.61 7.60
N ASP A 304 -22.82 -6.17 8.54
CA ASP A 304 -22.26 -6.91 9.68
C ASP A 304 -22.12 -8.40 9.33
N PRO A 305 -20.89 -8.94 9.18
CA PRO A 305 -20.70 -10.33 8.80
C PRO A 305 -21.40 -11.31 9.75
N LEU A 306 -21.50 -10.96 11.04
CA LEU A 306 -22.13 -11.81 12.06
C LEU A 306 -23.65 -11.95 11.88
N LYS A 307 -24.31 -11.03 11.16
CA LYS A 307 -25.76 -11.01 10.93
C LYS A 307 -26.18 -11.51 9.55
N SER A 308 -25.21 -11.90 8.72
CA SER A 308 -25.45 -12.32 7.33
C SER A 308 -26.16 -13.67 7.18
N ASN A 309 -26.27 -14.47 8.26
CA ASN A 309 -26.80 -15.84 8.27
C ASN A 309 -26.09 -16.81 7.31
N ALA A 310 -24.83 -16.54 6.95
CA ALA A 310 -24.07 -17.35 6.01
C ALA A 310 -23.86 -18.81 6.43
N LEU A 311 -23.77 -19.09 7.74
CA LEU A 311 -23.54 -20.45 8.26
C LEU A 311 -24.71 -21.40 7.98
N ASN A 312 -25.93 -20.86 7.88
CA ASN A 312 -27.15 -21.62 7.58
C ASN A 312 -27.42 -21.76 6.07
N SER A 313 -26.49 -21.28 5.23
CA SER A 313 -26.57 -21.32 3.76
C SER A 313 -25.68 -22.43 3.18
N SER A 314 -25.61 -22.50 1.85
CA SER A 314 -24.76 -23.41 1.09
C SER A 314 -24.00 -22.68 -0.01
N LEU A 315 -22.92 -23.27 -0.54
CA LEU A 315 -22.09 -22.68 -1.60
C LEU A 315 -22.51 -23.11 -3.00
N TRP A 316 -23.78 -22.91 -3.38
CA TRP A 316 -24.27 -23.23 -4.73
C TRP A 316 -23.56 -22.47 -5.83
N GLU A 317 -23.06 -21.27 -5.52
CA GLU A 317 -22.33 -20.43 -6.46
C GLU A 317 -21.09 -21.14 -7.00
N LEU A 318 -20.38 -21.86 -6.12
CA LEU A 318 -19.22 -22.67 -6.52
C LEU A 318 -19.63 -23.92 -7.32
N VAL A 319 -20.81 -24.49 -7.06
CA VAL A 319 -21.31 -25.62 -7.86
C VAL A 319 -21.54 -25.19 -9.31
N SER A 320 -22.15 -24.03 -9.52
CA SER A 320 -22.34 -23.45 -10.86
C SER A 320 -21.02 -23.22 -11.59
N LEU A 321 -20.00 -22.75 -10.88
CA LEU A 321 -18.67 -22.48 -11.46
C LEU A 321 -17.86 -23.73 -11.80
N LYS A 322 -18.30 -24.94 -11.41
CA LYS A 322 -17.65 -26.19 -11.87
C LYS A 322 -17.67 -26.35 -13.39
N GLN A 323 -18.72 -25.83 -14.04
CA GLN A 323 -18.91 -25.89 -15.50
C GLN A 323 -18.53 -24.56 -16.18
N HIS A 324 -17.54 -23.85 -15.64
CA HIS A 324 -17.05 -22.62 -16.23
C HIS A 324 -16.41 -22.86 -17.61
N ILE A 325 -16.56 -21.90 -18.53
CA ILE A 325 -16.08 -22.00 -19.92
C ILE A 325 -14.57 -22.26 -20.00
N LEU A 326 -13.81 -21.71 -19.07
CA LEU A 326 -12.38 -21.96 -18.93
C LEU A 326 -12.13 -23.21 -18.05
N PRO A 327 -11.51 -24.28 -18.58
CA PRO A 327 -11.28 -25.52 -17.84
C PRO A 327 -10.42 -25.33 -16.60
N LYS A 328 -9.44 -24.41 -16.62
CA LYS A 328 -8.58 -24.10 -15.45
C LYS A 328 -9.44 -23.64 -14.26
N VAL A 329 -10.38 -22.72 -14.49
CA VAL A 329 -11.30 -22.22 -13.46
C VAL A 329 -12.18 -23.34 -12.91
N GLY A 330 -12.81 -24.12 -13.80
CA GLY A 330 -13.66 -25.25 -13.40
C GLY A 330 -12.90 -26.29 -12.58
N LYS A 331 -11.64 -26.60 -12.94
CA LYS A 331 -10.75 -27.48 -12.16
C LYS A 331 -10.45 -26.94 -10.77
N SER A 332 -10.09 -25.67 -10.65
CA SER A 332 -9.79 -25.02 -9.36
C SER A 332 -10.99 -25.09 -8.41
N VAL A 333 -12.18 -24.76 -8.92
CA VAL A 333 -13.42 -24.82 -8.11
C VAL A 333 -13.79 -26.26 -7.78
N ASN A 334 -13.69 -27.20 -8.72
CA ASN A 334 -14.01 -28.60 -8.49
C ASN A 334 -13.12 -29.25 -7.41
N PHE A 335 -11.89 -28.76 -7.24
CA PHE A 335 -11.00 -29.24 -6.20
C PHE A 335 -11.52 -28.96 -4.79
N LEU A 336 -12.31 -27.90 -4.59
CA LEU A 336 -12.94 -27.59 -3.30
C LEU A 336 -13.95 -28.65 -2.84
N PHE A 337 -14.55 -29.38 -3.79
CA PHE A 337 -15.53 -30.43 -3.52
C PHE A 337 -14.88 -31.82 -3.36
N LYS A 338 -13.57 -31.93 -3.58
CA LYS A 338 -12.79 -33.14 -3.29
C LYS A 338 -12.30 -33.10 -1.85
N LYS A 339 -11.57 -34.13 -1.42
CA LYS A 339 -10.85 -34.10 -0.15
C LYS A 339 -9.81 -32.97 -0.20
N LEU A 340 -10.04 -31.91 0.58
CA LEU A 340 -9.12 -30.79 0.72
C LEU A 340 -7.77 -31.27 1.29
N PRO A 341 -6.65 -30.68 0.85
CA PRO A 341 -5.31 -30.97 1.34
C PRO A 341 -5.17 -30.53 2.80
N GLN A 342 -4.11 -31.03 3.44
CA GLN A 342 -3.72 -30.57 4.78
C GLN A 342 -2.95 -29.25 4.75
N VAL A 343 -2.35 -28.91 3.61
CA VAL A 343 -1.52 -27.71 3.41
C VAL A 343 -2.31 -26.67 2.62
N GLU A 344 -2.19 -25.41 3.03
CA GLU A 344 -2.79 -24.26 2.34
C GLU A 344 -2.15 -24.03 0.97
N TRP A 345 -2.95 -23.46 0.06
CA TRP A 345 -2.43 -22.93 -1.19
C TRP A 345 -1.67 -21.65 -0.97
N ASP A 346 -0.57 -21.48 -1.69
CA ASP A 346 0.15 -20.22 -1.73
C ASP A 346 -0.64 -19.19 -2.55
N MET A 347 -1.11 -18.15 -1.85
CA MET A 347 -1.85 -17.07 -2.49
C MET A 347 -0.95 -16.14 -3.29
N SER A 348 0.34 -16.03 -2.95
CA SER A 348 1.25 -15.08 -3.61
C SER A 348 1.41 -15.39 -5.09
N GLU A 349 1.57 -16.66 -5.46
CA GLU A 349 1.67 -17.09 -6.86
C GLU A 349 0.39 -16.78 -7.65
N LEU A 350 -0.78 -16.97 -7.03
CA LEU A 350 -2.08 -16.72 -7.69
C LEU A 350 -2.37 -15.22 -7.88
N LEU A 351 -1.86 -14.40 -6.97
CA LEU A 351 -2.06 -12.96 -6.93
C LEU A 351 -1.28 -12.21 -8.02
N ASP A 352 -0.20 -12.80 -8.53
CA ASP A 352 0.62 -12.25 -9.61
C ASP A 352 0.06 -12.53 -11.02
N ASN A 353 -0.91 -13.46 -11.13
CA ASN A 353 -1.48 -13.86 -12.41
C ASN A 353 -2.39 -12.77 -13.00
N SER A 354 -2.06 -12.35 -14.22
CA SER A 354 -2.85 -11.43 -15.03
C SER A 354 -3.61 -12.18 -16.13
N TYR A 355 -4.62 -11.53 -16.72
CA TYR A 355 -5.32 -12.11 -17.87
C TYR A 355 -4.37 -12.38 -19.06
N GLU A 356 -3.37 -11.51 -19.24
CA GLU A 356 -2.31 -11.68 -20.24
C GLU A 356 -1.50 -12.96 -19.96
N SER A 357 -1.12 -13.20 -18.71
CA SER A 357 -0.39 -14.42 -18.33
C SER A 357 -1.18 -15.69 -18.63
N ILE A 358 -2.50 -15.69 -18.39
CA ILE A 358 -3.36 -16.84 -18.72
C ILE A 358 -3.35 -17.13 -20.21
N ILE A 359 -3.46 -16.08 -21.04
CA ILE A 359 -3.44 -16.21 -22.49
C ILE A 359 -2.08 -16.71 -22.97
N ASP A 360 -1.00 -16.13 -22.45
CA ASP A 360 0.37 -16.52 -22.81
C ASP A 360 0.67 -17.97 -22.44
N GLU A 361 0.15 -18.44 -21.31
CA GLU A 361 0.22 -19.84 -20.93
C GLU A 361 -0.54 -20.74 -21.91
N GLU A 362 -1.77 -20.37 -22.29
CA GLU A 362 -2.55 -21.15 -23.25
C GLU A 362 -1.87 -21.20 -24.63
N TYR A 363 -1.26 -20.11 -25.10
CA TYR A 363 -0.49 -20.11 -26.36
C TYR A 363 0.74 -21.03 -26.32
N LYS A 364 1.32 -21.26 -25.14
CA LYS A 364 2.45 -22.19 -24.96
C LYS A 364 2.00 -23.64 -24.83
N THR A 365 0.70 -23.91 -24.65
CA THR A 365 0.23 -25.30 -24.58
C THR A 365 0.24 -25.91 -25.98
N ASP A 366 1.04 -26.96 -26.15
CA ASP A 366 1.05 -27.72 -27.41
C ASP A 366 -0.30 -28.45 -27.58
N PHE A 367 -1.12 -27.97 -28.52
CA PHE A 367 -2.37 -28.62 -28.88
C PHE A 367 -2.07 -29.91 -29.66
N GLN A 368 -2.16 -31.06 -28.99
CA GLN A 368 -2.00 -32.38 -29.61
C GLN A 368 -3.19 -32.82 -30.49
N LYS A 369 -4.27 -32.02 -30.59
CA LYS A 369 -5.49 -32.38 -31.34
C LYS A 369 -5.91 -31.26 -32.27
N VAL A 370 -6.07 -31.59 -33.55
CA VAL A 370 -6.75 -30.74 -34.54
C VAL A 370 -8.22 -30.69 -34.16
N SER A 371 -8.72 -29.49 -33.83
CA SER A 371 -10.14 -29.27 -33.56
C SER A 371 -10.93 -29.35 -34.87
N LEU A 372 -11.70 -30.41 -35.05
CA LEU A 372 -12.69 -30.53 -36.13
C LEU A 372 -14.08 -30.51 -35.48
N THR A 373 -14.89 -29.53 -35.87
CA THR A 373 -16.33 -29.50 -35.54
C THR A 373 -17.09 -29.96 -36.77
N TYR A 374 -17.81 -31.07 -36.65
CA TYR A 374 -18.86 -31.44 -37.61
C TYR A 374 -20.18 -30.93 -37.03
N GLU A 375 -20.86 -30.05 -37.76
CA GLU A 375 -22.21 -29.56 -37.43
C GLU A 375 -23.28 -30.60 -37.77
#